data_AF-A0A3D5PKF7-F1
#
_entry.id   AF-A0A3D5PKF7-F1
#
_cell.length_a   1.000
_cell.length_b   1.000
_cell.length_c   1.000
_cell.angle_alpha   90.00
_cell.angle_beta   90.00
_cell.angle_gamma   90.00
#
_symmetry.space_group_name_H-M   'P 1'
#
loop_
_entity.id
_entity.type
_entity.pdbx_description
1 polymer ?
#
loop_
_entity_poly.entity_id
_entity_poly.type
_entity_poly.pdbx_seq_one_letter_code
_entity_poly.pdbx_strand_id
1 'polypeptide(L)'
;YARLENDEVLKHDYTDATEGRSGIACFDHWVNELVQTGYLHNHARMWFASIWIFSLRLPWQLGADFFMQHLLDGDPASNTLSWRWVGGLHTKGKTYLARASNIAKYTGGRFNPEGQLAGLAIALEELEEHPFVPLPLPSTAPQSKTLRLITEEDCYPEIGAIQSDAPVLRVFTPMPEQSEQVRAFKQAALQDTEVLSSASWAACVIEAAQAAGTREVITAHAPVGPTATHLAQAKPLLEREGITLHQQMRAYDCLTWPHANKGFFKLKKQIPKILAQLDLKP
;
A
#
# COMPACT_ATOMS: atom_id res chain seq x y z
N TYR A 1 4.71 -7.58 16.49
CA TYR A 1 3.88 -8.41 17.37
C TYR A 1 4.65 -9.08 18.52
N ALA A 2 5.71 -9.85 18.30
CA ALA A 2 6.46 -10.50 19.41
C ALA A 2 6.94 -9.56 20.54
N ARG A 3 7.26 -8.29 20.25
CA ARG A 3 7.62 -7.30 21.28
C ARG A 3 6.41 -6.82 22.11
N LEU A 4 5.21 -6.77 21.53
CA LEU A 4 3.96 -6.45 22.24
C LEU A 4 3.55 -7.58 23.19
N GLU A 5 3.81 -8.83 22.82
CA GLU A 5 3.48 -10.00 23.65
C GLU A 5 4.31 -10.06 24.94
N ASN A 6 5.48 -9.42 24.95
CA ASN A 6 6.44 -9.49 26.05
C ASN A 6 6.56 -8.17 26.84
N ASP A 7 5.80 -7.13 26.47
CA ASP A 7 5.85 -5.80 27.08
C ASP A 7 4.43 -5.30 27.36
N GLU A 8 3.95 -5.54 28.58
CA GLU A 8 2.59 -5.19 29.00
C GLU A 8 2.33 -3.67 28.99
N VAL A 9 3.35 -2.85 29.24
CA VAL A 9 3.22 -1.38 29.18
C VAL A 9 3.01 -0.96 27.73
N LEU A 10 3.87 -1.45 26.83
CA LEU A 10 3.74 -1.17 25.40
C LEU A 10 2.39 -1.65 24.85
N LYS A 11 1.92 -2.81 25.31
CA LYS A 11 0.62 -3.37 24.93
C LYS A 11 -0.54 -2.50 25.42
N HIS A 12 -0.47 -2.01 26.66
CA HIS A 12 -1.45 -1.09 27.21
C HIS A 12 -1.49 0.23 26.43
N ASP A 13 -0.32 0.86 26.23
CA ASP A 13 -0.20 2.12 25.48
C ASP A 13 -0.66 1.97 24.02
N TYR A 14 -0.33 0.83 23.39
CA TYR A 14 -0.83 0.50 22.06
C TYR A 14 -2.35 0.38 22.03
N THR A 15 -2.94 -0.31 23.01
CA THR A 15 -4.39 -0.50 23.12
C THR A 15 -5.10 0.83 23.33
N ASP A 16 -4.61 1.68 24.24
CA ASP A 16 -5.18 3.00 24.46
C ASP A 16 -5.05 3.90 23.23
N ALA A 17 -3.94 3.80 22.49
CA ALA A 17 -3.78 4.53 21.24
C ALA A 17 -4.76 4.05 20.15
N THR A 18 -4.92 2.74 19.94
CA THR A 18 -5.79 2.21 18.87
C THR A 18 -7.27 2.27 19.21
N GLU A 19 -7.63 2.39 20.48
CA GLU A 19 -9.01 2.57 20.95
C GLU A 19 -9.38 4.06 21.16
N GLY A 20 -8.47 4.98 20.83
CA GLY A 20 -8.73 6.43 20.89
C GLY A 20 -8.91 6.94 22.31
N ARG A 21 -8.07 6.47 23.24
CA ARG A 21 -8.03 6.85 24.65
C ARG A 21 -6.64 7.29 25.11
N SER A 22 -5.85 7.84 24.19
CA SER A 22 -4.50 8.34 24.50
C SER A 22 -4.48 9.55 25.44
N GLY A 23 -5.63 10.24 25.58
CA GLY A 23 -5.76 11.49 26.32
C GLY A 23 -5.41 12.73 25.49
N ILE A 24 -4.98 12.56 24.24
CA ILE A 24 -4.73 13.64 23.27
C ILE A 24 -5.95 13.76 22.38
N ALA A 25 -6.83 14.72 22.68
CA ALA A 25 -8.17 14.82 22.08
C ALA A 25 -8.20 14.82 20.54
N CYS A 26 -7.23 15.44 19.86
CA CYS A 26 -7.17 15.40 18.40
C CYS A 26 -6.79 14.02 17.86
N PHE A 27 -5.84 13.36 18.52
CA PHE A 27 -5.40 12.01 18.14
C PHE A 27 -6.54 11.02 18.34
N ASP A 28 -7.19 11.04 19.50
CA ASP A 28 -8.34 10.20 19.84
C ASP A 28 -9.50 10.42 18.85
N HIS A 29 -9.74 11.66 18.43
CA HIS A 29 -10.71 11.95 17.38
C HIS A 29 -10.34 11.31 16.04
N TRP A 30 -9.08 11.39 15.61
CA TRP A 30 -8.63 10.80 14.35
C TRP A 30 -8.61 9.28 14.36
N VAL A 31 -8.35 8.64 15.50
CA VAL A 31 -8.52 7.19 15.66
C VAL A 31 -9.96 6.81 15.35
N ASN A 32 -10.92 7.49 15.99
CA ASN A 32 -12.34 7.24 15.79
C ASN A 32 -12.79 7.55 14.35
N GLU A 33 -12.34 8.66 13.78
CA GLU A 33 -12.64 9.04 12.39
C GLU A 33 -12.12 7.98 11.40
N LEU A 34 -10.89 7.51 11.58
CA LEU A 34 -10.30 6.45 10.75
C LEU A 34 -11.09 5.15 10.86
N VAL A 35 -11.40 4.69 12.07
CA VAL A 35 -12.11 3.42 12.29
C VAL A 35 -13.54 3.47 11.74
N GLN A 36 -14.22 4.61 11.84
CA GLN A 36 -15.62 4.76 11.41
C GLN A 36 -15.76 5.01 9.91
N THR A 37 -14.84 5.78 9.32
CA THR A 37 -14.97 6.24 7.93
C THR A 37 -14.02 5.52 6.97
N GLY A 38 -12.97 4.90 7.50
CA GLY A 38 -11.90 4.28 6.74
C GLY A 38 -11.01 5.29 6.00
N TYR A 39 -11.03 6.57 6.41
CA TYR A 39 -10.26 7.63 5.78
C TYR A 39 -9.77 8.67 6.79
N LEU A 40 -8.60 9.24 6.52
CA LEU A 40 -8.10 10.45 7.17
C LEU A 40 -7.51 11.41 6.13
N HIS A 41 -7.68 12.71 6.33
CA HIS A 41 -6.98 13.71 5.52
C HIS A 41 -5.45 13.61 5.72
N ASN A 42 -4.67 13.85 4.67
CA ASN A 42 -3.21 13.67 4.69
C ASN A 42 -2.49 14.43 5.83
N HIS A 43 -2.88 15.68 6.12
CA HIS A 43 -2.31 16.40 7.27
C HIS A 43 -2.60 15.72 8.61
N ALA A 44 -3.81 15.16 8.79
CA ALA A 44 -4.15 14.41 10.00
C ALA A 44 -3.32 13.14 10.10
N ARG A 45 -3.10 12.42 8.99
CA ARG A 45 -2.19 11.24 8.93
C ARG A 45 -0.77 11.60 9.38
N MET A 46 -0.23 12.73 8.90
CA MET A 46 1.09 13.21 9.30
C MET A 46 1.17 13.58 10.78
N TRP A 47 0.16 14.28 11.32
CA TRP A 47 0.11 14.59 12.75
C TRP A 47 -0.06 13.35 13.61
N PHE A 48 -0.97 12.44 13.21
CA PHE A 48 -1.19 11.16 13.85
C PHE A 48 0.11 10.37 13.98
N ALA A 49 0.84 10.18 12.88
CA ALA A 49 2.10 9.45 12.88
C ALA A 49 3.16 10.12 13.75
N SER A 50 3.21 11.45 13.76
CA SER A 50 4.14 12.20 14.60
C SER A 50 3.83 12.06 16.10
N ILE A 51 2.54 12.14 16.46
CA ILE A 51 2.07 11.94 17.84
C ILE A 51 2.36 10.50 18.28
N TRP A 52 2.03 9.52 17.45
CA TRP A 52 2.30 8.10 17.66
C TRP A 52 3.78 7.83 17.98
N ILE A 53 4.68 8.30 17.11
CA ILE A 53 6.11 8.02 17.23
C ILE A 53 6.74 8.81 18.40
N PHE A 54 6.47 10.11 18.50
CA PHE A 54 7.26 10.99 19.38
C PHE A 54 6.58 11.31 20.71
N SER A 55 5.25 11.41 20.73
CA SER A 55 4.49 11.74 21.94
C SER A 55 4.09 10.49 22.71
N LEU A 56 3.54 9.48 22.02
CA LEU A 56 3.17 8.19 22.60
C LEU A 56 4.35 7.19 22.65
N ARG A 57 5.44 7.47 21.93
CA ARG A 57 6.65 6.62 21.87
C ARG A 57 6.38 5.18 21.42
N LEU A 58 5.37 5.01 20.58
CA LEU A 58 5.00 3.72 20.05
C LEU A 58 5.83 3.37 18.79
N PRO A 59 6.17 2.10 18.57
CA PRO A 59 6.81 1.64 17.33
C PRO A 59 5.99 2.05 16.11
N TRP A 60 6.64 2.69 15.13
CA TRP A 60 5.96 3.20 13.93
C TRP A 60 5.31 2.08 13.10
N GLN A 61 5.88 0.87 13.13
CA GLN A 61 5.35 -0.28 12.40
C GLN A 61 3.94 -0.64 12.86
N LEU A 62 3.65 -0.48 14.16
CA LEU A 62 2.32 -0.75 14.70
C LEU A 62 1.30 0.30 14.24
N GLY A 63 1.71 1.55 14.13
CA GLY A 63 0.85 2.61 13.59
C GLY A 63 0.64 2.46 12.08
N ALA A 64 1.68 2.07 11.35
CA ALA A 64 1.57 1.74 9.92
C ALA A 64 0.64 0.56 9.69
N ASP A 65 0.74 -0.47 10.53
CA ASP A 65 -0.16 -1.62 10.47
C ASP A 65 -1.61 -1.19 10.76
N PHE A 66 -1.86 -0.47 11.86
CA PHE A 66 -3.18 0.09 12.20
C PHE A 66 -3.78 0.88 11.02
N PHE A 67 -2.99 1.69 10.32
CA PHE A 67 -3.44 2.37 9.11
C PHE A 67 -3.82 1.39 7.98
N MET A 68 -3.04 0.33 7.73
CA MET A 68 -3.38 -0.69 6.72
C MET A 68 -4.65 -1.48 7.07
N GLN A 69 -4.97 -1.64 8.36
CA GLN A 69 -6.18 -2.35 8.78
C GLN A 69 -7.45 -1.53 8.51
N HIS A 70 -7.37 -0.20 8.61
CA HIS A 70 -8.54 0.69 8.61
C HIS A 70 -8.67 1.58 7.38
N LEU A 71 -7.60 1.90 6.66
CA LEU A 71 -7.69 2.75 5.46
C LEU A 71 -8.31 2.00 4.28
N LEU A 72 -9.38 2.57 3.72
CA LEU A 72 -9.95 2.13 2.44
C LEU A 72 -8.97 2.33 1.29
N ASP A 73 -8.17 3.40 1.36
CA ASP A 73 -7.10 3.74 0.42
C ASP A 73 -5.71 3.28 0.91
N GLY A 74 -5.68 2.25 1.75
CA GLY A 74 -4.45 1.69 2.31
C GLY A 74 -3.56 1.05 1.24
N ASP A 75 -2.52 1.78 0.82
CA ASP A 75 -1.47 1.30 -0.10
C ASP A 75 -0.18 0.97 0.67
N PRO A 76 0.38 -0.25 0.54
CA PRO A 76 1.60 -0.66 1.23
C PRO A 76 2.79 0.29 1.02
N ALA A 77 2.96 0.83 -0.19
CA ALA A 77 4.09 1.70 -0.51
C ALA A 77 3.94 3.08 0.15
N SER A 78 2.84 3.77 -0.14
CA SER A 78 2.51 5.10 0.35
C SER A 78 2.43 5.14 1.87
N ASN A 79 1.76 4.16 2.49
CA ASN A 79 1.64 4.09 3.94
C ASN A 79 3.01 3.91 4.60
N THR A 80 3.77 2.88 4.21
CA THR A 80 5.08 2.58 4.79
C THR A 80 6.05 3.75 4.63
N LEU A 81 6.12 4.34 3.43
CA LEU A 81 7.03 5.46 3.16
C LEU A 81 6.62 6.73 3.92
N SER A 82 5.33 6.97 4.13
CA SER A 82 4.85 8.11 4.92
C SER A 82 5.27 8.01 6.39
N TRP A 83 5.09 6.84 7.02
CA TRP A 83 5.53 6.61 8.39
C TRP A 83 7.05 6.72 8.54
N ARG A 84 7.81 6.14 7.60
CA ARG A 84 9.27 6.25 7.55
C ARG A 84 9.75 7.68 7.35
N TRP A 85 9.03 8.47 6.55
CA TRP A 85 9.33 9.89 6.37
C TRP A 85 9.10 10.69 7.65
N VAL A 86 7.99 10.46 8.36
CA VAL A 86 7.71 11.12 9.65
C VAL A 86 8.78 10.77 10.69
N GLY A 87 9.16 9.49 10.78
CA GLY A 87 10.19 8.99 11.68
C GLY A 87 11.63 9.39 11.34
N GLY A 88 11.86 10.01 10.17
CA GLY A 88 13.20 10.42 9.73
C GLY A 88 14.08 9.31 9.18
N LEU A 89 13.48 8.18 8.80
CA LEU A 89 14.15 7.05 8.15
C LEU A 89 14.33 7.26 6.65
N HIS A 90 13.32 7.83 5.98
CA HIS A 90 13.35 8.00 4.52
C HIS A 90 14.38 9.05 4.07
N THR A 91 14.32 10.26 4.66
CA THR A 91 15.43 11.21 4.57
C THR A 91 16.16 11.17 5.90
N LYS A 92 17.20 10.34 5.99
CA LYS A 92 17.93 10.04 7.24
C LYS A 92 18.19 11.32 8.06
N GLY A 93 17.69 11.32 9.30
CA GLY A 93 17.84 12.41 10.26
C GLY A 93 16.81 13.55 10.16
N LYS A 94 15.90 13.55 9.17
CA LYS A 94 14.88 14.60 9.02
C LYS A 94 13.49 14.09 9.43
N THR A 95 13.07 14.45 10.64
CA THR A 95 11.76 14.08 11.18
C THR A 95 10.67 15.10 10.84
N TYR A 96 9.42 14.66 10.91
CA TYR A 96 8.26 15.55 10.94
C TYR A 96 7.66 15.58 12.35
N LEU A 97 7.75 16.74 13.02
CA LEU A 97 7.17 16.95 14.35
C LEU A 97 5.88 17.77 14.28
N ALA A 98 4.76 17.17 14.69
CA ALA A 98 3.47 17.84 14.82
C ALA A 98 3.57 19.02 15.80
N ARG A 99 2.92 20.13 15.45
CA ARG A 99 2.92 21.35 16.26
C ARG A 99 1.50 21.68 16.69
N ALA A 100 1.30 21.90 17.99
CA ALA A 100 0.00 22.26 18.55
C ALA A 100 -0.60 23.50 17.86
N SER A 101 0.22 24.52 17.57
CA SER A 101 -0.19 25.73 16.85
C SER A 101 -0.71 25.45 15.43
N ASN A 102 -0.12 24.49 14.72
CA ASN A 102 -0.60 24.09 13.40
C ASN A 102 -1.92 23.33 13.50
N ILE A 103 -2.03 22.38 14.44
CA ILE A 103 -3.28 21.64 14.68
C ILE A 103 -4.40 22.62 15.04
N ALA A 104 -4.16 23.55 15.96
CA ALA A 104 -5.12 24.59 16.33
C ALA A 104 -5.55 25.44 15.13
N LYS A 105 -4.58 25.95 14.36
CA LYS A 105 -4.88 26.77 13.18
C LYS A 105 -5.72 26.02 12.13
N TYR A 106 -5.32 24.81 11.76
CA TYR A 106 -5.93 24.07 10.65
C TYR A 106 -7.18 23.27 11.05
N THR A 107 -7.50 23.21 12.34
CA THR A 107 -8.76 22.66 12.83
C THR A 107 -9.74 23.77 13.27
N GLY A 108 -9.44 25.03 12.97
CA GLY A 108 -10.28 26.17 13.35
C GLY A 108 -10.40 26.35 14.87
N GLY A 109 -9.38 25.96 15.63
CA GLY A 109 -9.37 25.99 17.08
C GLY A 109 -10.11 24.83 17.76
N ARG A 110 -10.67 23.88 17.00
CA ARG A 110 -11.36 22.70 17.55
C ARG A 110 -10.44 21.87 18.46
N PHE A 111 -9.15 21.80 18.13
CA PHE A 111 -8.16 21.10 18.94
C PHE A 111 -6.94 21.97 19.21
N ASN A 112 -6.48 22.03 20.47
CA ASN A 112 -5.24 22.68 20.84
C ASN A 112 -4.45 21.80 21.84
N PRO A 113 -3.64 20.84 21.37
CA PRO A 113 -2.88 19.93 22.23
C PRO A 113 -1.60 20.58 22.79
N GLU A 114 -1.67 21.86 23.16
CA GLU A 114 -0.54 22.58 23.73
C GLU A 114 -0.10 21.92 25.06
N GLY A 115 1.21 21.72 25.22
CA GLY A 115 1.78 21.02 26.37
C GLY A 115 1.60 19.49 26.36
N GLN A 116 0.83 18.92 25.42
CA GLN A 116 0.60 17.46 25.33
C GLN A 116 1.52 16.76 24.32
N LEU A 117 2.06 17.51 23.34
CA LEU A 117 2.92 16.95 22.29
C LEU A 117 4.40 16.99 22.67
N ALA A 118 5.16 16.04 22.13
CA ALA A 118 6.61 16.04 22.27
C ALA A 118 7.26 17.35 21.77
N GLY A 119 8.16 17.93 22.57
CA GLY A 119 8.91 19.14 22.19
C GLY A 119 10.08 18.88 21.24
N LEU A 120 10.53 17.62 21.13
CA LEU A 120 11.65 17.19 20.31
C LEU A 120 11.31 15.87 19.61
N ALA A 121 11.73 15.73 18.35
CA ALA A 121 11.65 14.50 17.58
C ALA A 121 13.06 13.99 17.26
N ILE A 122 13.53 13.00 18.03
CA ILE A 122 14.78 12.28 17.74
C ILE A 122 14.50 11.34 16.56
N ALA A 123 15.30 11.44 15.50
CA ALA A 123 15.13 10.57 14.34
C ALA A 123 15.28 9.11 14.72
N LEU A 124 14.43 8.26 14.15
CA LEU A 124 14.57 6.82 14.30
C LEU A 124 15.81 6.36 13.53
N GLU A 125 16.40 5.26 14.01
CA GLU A 125 17.53 4.61 13.37
C GLU A 125 17.10 3.24 12.85
N GLU A 126 17.63 2.86 11.70
CA GLU A 126 17.51 1.51 11.14
C GLU A 126 18.89 1.07 10.65
N LEU A 127 19.23 -0.19 10.92
CA LEU A 127 20.50 -0.79 10.50
C LEU A 127 20.45 -1.31 9.06
N GLU A 128 19.24 -1.55 8.55
CA GLU A 128 19.03 -2.10 7.22
C GLU A 128 19.24 -1.03 6.16
N GLU A 129 20.06 -1.34 5.16
CA GLU A 129 20.17 -0.51 3.96
C GLU A 129 19.19 -1.00 2.90
N HIS A 130 18.43 -0.08 2.32
CA HIS A 130 17.51 -0.36 1.22
C HIS A 130 18.10 0.22 -0.07
N PRO A 131 18.93 -0.55 -0.81
CA PRO A 131 19.55 -0.06 -2.03
C PRO A 131 18.49 0.21 -3.10
N PHE A 132 18.82 1.10 -4.03
CA PHE A 132 18.00 1.33 -5.20
C PHE A 132 17.93 0.05 -6.05
N VAL A 133 16.72 -0.45 -6.28
CA VAL A 133 16.46 -1.57 -7.20
C VAL A 133 16.10 -0.97 -8.56
N PRO A 134 16.83 -1.29 -9.64
CA PRO A 134 16.46 -0.87 -10.98
C PRO A 134 15.05 -1.35 -11.34
N LEU A 135 14.32 -0.51 -12.07
CA LEU A 135 13.02 -0.90 -12.59
C LEU A 135 13.18 -2.11 -13.53
N PRO A 136 12.25 -3.08 -13.49
CA PRO A 136 12.29 -4.19 -14.42
C PRO A 136 12.17 -3.68 -15.86
N LEU A 137 12.77 -4.42 -16.79
CA LEU A 137 12.59 -4.14 -18.20
C LEU A 137 11.18 -4.59 -18.62
N PRO A 138 10.51 -3.84 -19.51
CA PRO A 138 9.24 -4.29 -20.07
C PRO A 138 9.40 -5.66 -20.74
N SER A 139 8.56 -6.61 -20.35
CA SER A 139 8.48 -7.92 -21.01
C SER A 139 7.61 -7.82 -22.27
N THR A 140 7.94 -8.62 -23.29
CA THR A 140 7.09 -8.79 -24.47
C THR A 140 5.93 -9.70 -24.13
N ALA A 141 4.71 -9.33 -24.54
CA ALA A 141 3.56 -10.20 -24.37
C ALA A 141 3.77 -11.54 -25.14
N PRO A 142 3.42 -12.68 -24.55
CA PRO A 142 3.40 -13.97 -25.24
C PRO A 142 2.50 -13.93 -26.49
N GLN A 143 2.94 -14.61 -27.56
CA GLN A 143 2.21 -14.70 -28.84
C GLN A 143 1.22 -15.87 -28.88
N SER A 144 1.34 -16.80 -27.95
CA SER A 144 0.48 -17.98 -27.78
C SER A 144 -0.78 -17.64 -26.95
N LYS A 145 -1.76 -18.57 -26.96
CA LYS A 145 -2.95 -18.47 -26.10
C LYS A 145 -2.52 -18.33 -24.65
N THR A 146 -3.06 -17.36 -23.92
CA THR A 146 -2.69 -17.08 -22.53
C THR A 146 -3.88 -17.21 -21.59
N LEU A 147 -3.60 -17.35 -20.29
CA LEU A 147 -4.54 -17.10 -19.20
C LEU A 147 -4.26 -15.71 -18.66
N ARG A 148 -5.28 -14.88 -18.52
CA ARG A 148 -5.15 -13.55 -17.91
C ARG A 148 -5.38 -13.64 -16.42
N LEU A 149 -4.38 -13.29 -15.64
CA LEU A 149 -4.50 -13.14 -14.20
C LEU A 149 -4.76 -11.67 -13.88
N ILE A 150 -5.85 -11.40 -13.16
CA ILE A 150 -6.22 -10.08 -12.65
C ILE A 150 -6.17 -10.12 -11.13
N THR A 151 -5.57 -9.10 -10.53
CA THR A 151 -5.35 -8.97 -9.09
C THR A 151 -6.10 -7.76 -8.54
N GLU A 152 -6.14 -7.59 -7.21
CA GLU A 152 -6.72 -6.39 -6.58
C GLU A 152 -5.97 -5.08 -6.92
N GLU A 153 -4.74 -5.14 -7.44
CA GLU A 153 -3.97 -3.97 -7.89
C GLU A 153 -4.39 -3.50 -9.31
N ASP A 154 -5.26 -4.27 -9.97
CA ASP A 154 -5.76 -4.00 -11.31
C ASP A 154 -7.08 -3.19 -11.29
N CYS A 155 -7.15 -2.16 -10.43
CA CYS A 155 -8.29 -1.22 -10.30
C CYS A 155 -8.51 -0.33 -11.54
N TYR A 156 -7.58 -0.34 -12.49
CA TYR A 156 -7.74 0.24 -13.81
C TYR A 156 -7.00 -0.67 -14.80
N PRO A 157 -7.60 -1.79 -15.20
CA PRO A 157 -7.06 -2.56 -16.29
C PRO A 157 -7.33 -1.71 -17.52
N GLU A 158 -6.35 -0.90 -17.94
CA GLU A 158 -6.42 -0.18 -19.20
C GLU A 158 -6.97 -1.15 -20.25
N ILE A 159 -8.15 -0.80 -20.76
CA ILE A 159 -8.82 -1.51 -21.84
C ILE A 159 -7.80 -1.57 -22.98
N GLY A 160 -7.14 -2.72 -23.15
CA GLY A 160 -6.31 -3.01 -24.31
C GLY A 160 -4.85 -3.42 -24.10
N ALA A 161 -4.24 -3.31 -22.91
CA ALA A 161 -2.83 -3.72 -22.76
C ALA A 161 -2.64 -5.25 -22.81
N ILE A 162 -3.69 -5.99 -22.42
CA ILE A 162 -3.79 -7.44 -22.56
C ILE A 162 -5.07 -7.75 -23.34
N GLN A 163 -5.11 -7.43 -24.64
CA GLN A 163 -6.19 -7.92 -25.50
C GLN A 163 -6.01 -9.40 -25.73
N SER A 164 -6.96 -10.20 -25.26
CA SER A 164 -7.02 -11.62 -25.57
C SER A 164 -8.43 -12.13 -25.30
N ASP A 165 -8.93 -13.02 -26.15
CA ASP A 165 -10.10 -13.88 -25.88
C ASP A 165 -9.79 -14.94 -24.80
N ALA A 166 -8.67 -14.78 -24.10
CA ALA A 166 -8.22 -15.61 -23.00
C ALA A 166 -9.22 -15.67 -21.86
N PRO A 167 -9.37 -16.83 -21.22
CA PRO A 167 -10.04 -16.92 -19.94
C PRO A 167 -9.36 -16.00 -18.92
N VAL A 168 -10.18 -15.41 -18.06
CA VAL A 168 -9.74 -14.47 -17.02
C VAL A 168 -9.85 -15.19 -15.68
N LEU A 169 -8.72 -15.29 -14.98
CA LEU A 169 -8.67 -15.69 -13.59
C LEU A 169 -8.50 -14.43 -12.74
N ARG A 170 -9.41 -14.21 -11.79
CA ARG A 170 -9.30 -13.14 -10.80
C ARG A 170 -8.92 -13.75 -9.46
N VAL A 171 -7.84 -13.25 -8.87
CA VAL A 171 -7.37 -13.66 -7.55
C VAL A 171 -7.37 -12.46 -6.62
N PHE A 172 -7.60 -12.74 -5.35
CA PHE A 172 -7.58 -11.74 -4.30
C PHE A 172 -6.68 -12.20 -3.18
N THR A 173 -5.90 -11.29 -2.59
CA THR A 173 -5.15 -11.57 -1.37
C THR A 173 -6.00 -11.29 -0.13
N PRO A 174 -6.45 -12.33 0.61
CA PRO A 174 -7.02 -12.10 1.93
C PRO A 174 -5.93 -11.61 2.87
N MET A 175 -6.03 -10.35 3.32
CA MET A 175 -5.20 -9.84 4.40
C MET A 175 -5.86 -10.19 5.74
N PRO A 176 -5.17 -10.92 6.64
CA PRO A 176 -5.80 -11.52 7.82
C PRO A 176 -6.29 -10.52 8.87
N GLU A 177 -5.72 -9.31 8.93
CA GLU A 177 -5.98 -8.31 9.98
C GLU A 177 -6.68 -7.05 9.45
N GLN A 178 -7.56 -7.16 8.45
CA GLN A 178 -8.33 -5.99 7.96
C GLN A 178 -9.64 -5.79 8.71
N SER A 179 -9.98 -4.52 8.94
CA SER A 179 -11.29 -4.16 9.47
C SER A 179 -12.43 -4.64 8.55
N GLU A 180 -13.61 -4.83 9.14
CA GLU A 180 -14.79 -5.24 8.39
C GLU A 180 -15.12 -4.29 7.25
N GLN A 181 -14.96 -2.98 7.47
CA GLN A 181 -15.20 -1.95 6.47
C GLN A 181 -14.25 -2.08 5.27
N VAL A 182 -12.95 -2.24 5.51
CA VAL A 182 -11.96 -2.42 4.43
C VAL A 182 -12.23 -3.71 3.66
N ARG A 183 -12.53 -4.80 4.36
CA ARG A 183 -12.89 -6.07 3.75
C ARG A 183 -14.15 -5.96 2.89
N ALA A 184 -15.20 -5.31 3.41
CA ALA A 184 -16.45 -5.10 2.69
C ALA A 184 -16.26 -4.20 1.45
N PHE A 185 -15.45 -3.13 1.56
CA PHE A 185 -15.11 -2.27 0.43
C PHE A 185 -14.38 -3.06 -0.67
N LYS A 186 -13.35 -3.83 -0.31
CA LYS A 186 -12.62 -4.67 -1.27
C LYS A 186 -13.52 -5.74 -1.90
N GLN A 187 -14.38 -6.40 -1.12
CA GLN A 187 -15.35 -7.36 -1.64
C GLN A 187 -16.35 -6.70 -2.60
N ALA A 188 -16.88 -5.52 -2.25
CA ALA A 188 -17.80 -4.77 -3.10
C ALA A 188 -17.16 -4.36 -4.43
N ALA A 189 -15.90 -3.92 -4.41
CA ALA A 189 -15.13 -3.62 -5.62
C ALA A 189 -14.95 -4.83 -6.55
N LEU A 190 -15.16 -6.05 -6.04
CA LEU A 190 -15.01 -7.31 -6.76
C LEU A 190 -16.36 -7.97 -7.13
N GLN A 191 -17.51 -7.43 -6.70
CA GLN A 191 -18.83 -8.08 -6.81
C GLN A 191 -19.28 -8.34 -8.26
N ASP A 192 -18.91 -7.49 -9.21
CA ASP A 192 -19.29 -7.62 -10.62
C ASP A 192 -18.50 -8.72 -11.35
N THR A 193 -17.75 -9.54 -10.60
CA THR A 193 -16.69 -10.38 -11.15
C THR A 193 -16.60 -11.72 -10.43
N GLU A 194 -16.47 -12.83 -11.18
CA GLU A 194 -16.17 -14.13 -10.58
C GLU A 194 -14.72 -14.12 -10.06
N VAL A 195 -14.54 -14.07 -8.74
CA VAL A 195 -13.23 -14.04 -8.08
C VAL A 195 -12.98 -15.33 -7.33
N LEU A 196 -11.82 -15.95 -7.58
CA LEU A 196 -11.32 -17.04 -6.77
C LEU A 196 -10.53 -16.45 -5.58
N SER A 197 -11.19 -16.39 -4.42
CA SER A 197 -10.52 -16.11 -3.14
C SER A 197 -9.82 -17.37 -2.66
N SER A 198 -8.49 -17.42 -2.76
CA SER A 198 -7.69 -18.57 -2.33
C SER A 198 -6.40 -18.15 -1.65
N ALA A 199 -6.05 -18.85 -0.57
CA ALA A 199 -4.75 -18.72 0.09
C ALA A 199 -3.60 -19.30 -0.77
N SER A 200 -3.92 -20.12 -1.78
CA SER A 200 -2.94 -20.71 -2.70
C SER A 200 -3.19 -20.23 -4.12
N TRP A 201 -2.60 -19.07 -4.47
CA TRP A 201 -2.66 -18.52 -5.82
C TRP A 201 -2.13 -19.51 -6.85
N ALA A 202 -1.05 -20.23 -6.54
CA ALA A 202 -0.45 -21.20 -7.44
C ALA A 202 -1.45 -22.29 -7.87
N ALA A 203 -2.16 -22.90 -6.91
CA ALA A 203 -3.11 -23.97 -7.21
C ALA A 203 -4.23 -23.49 -8.14
N CYS A 204 -4.82 -22.33 -7.84
CA CYS A 204 -5.88 -21.74 -8.66
C CYS A 204 -5.40 -21.40 -10.08
N VAL A 205 -4.19 -20.83 -10.20
CA VAL A 205 -3.60 -20.49 -11.50
C VAL A 205 -3.29 -21.75 -12.31
N ILE A 206 -2.78 -22.82 -11.68
CA ILE A 206 -2.51 -24.11 -12.35
C ILE A 206 -3.80 -24.70 -12.90
N GLU A 207 -4.83 -24.81 -12.06
CA GLU A 207 -6.14 -25.36 -12.45
C GLU A 207 -6.77 -24.56 -13.60
N ALA A 208 -6.77 -23.24 -13.49
CA ALA A 208 -7.30 -22.36 -14.53
C ALA A 208 -6.50 -22.45 -15.85
N ALA A 209 -5.17 -22.53 -15.78
CA ALA A 209 -4.33 -22.66 -16.96
C ALA A 209 -4.53 -24.01 -17.66
N GLN A 210 -4.69 -25.09 -16.88
CA GLN A 210 -5.02 -26.42 -17.40
C GLN A 210 -6.39 -26.44 -18.07
N ALA A 211 -7.43 -25.89 -17.43
CA ALA A 211 -8.77 -25.77 -18.00
C ALA A 211 -8.79 -24.91 -19.27
N ALA A 212 -7.97 -23.86 -19.31
CA ALA A 212 -7.77 -23.01 -20.48
C ALA A 212 -6.95 -23.66 -21.59
N GLY A 213 -6.25 -24.77 -21.32
CA GLY A 213 -5.33 -25.42 -22.26
C GLY A 213 -4.13 -24.55 -22.63
N THR A 214 -3.58 -23.80 -21.67
CA THR A 214 -2.40 -22.93 -21.87
C THR A 214 -1.31 -23.19 -20.84
N ARG A 215 -0.07 -22.87 -21.22
CA ARG A 215 1.11 -22.82 -20.35
C ARG A 215 1.60 -21.40 -20.11
N GLU A 216 0.87 -20.40 -20.59
CA GLU A 216 1.25 -18.99 -20.52
C GLU A 216 0.24 -18.23 -19.66
N VAL A 217 0.70 -17.61 -18.59
CA VAL A 217 -0.12 -16.78 -17.72
C VAL A 217 0.42 -15.35 -17.78
N ILE A 218 -0.45 -14.37 -17.99
CA ILE A 218 -0.07 -12.96 -18.04
C ILE A 218 -0.81 -12.16 -16.98
N THR A 219 -0.08 -11.27 -16.29
CA THR A 219 -0.59 -10.35 -15.28
C THR A 219 0.08 -8.99 -15.43
N ALA A 220 -0.53 -7.94 -14.88
CA ALA A 220 0.18 -6.67 -14.70
C ALA A 220 1.35 -6.86 -13.72
N HIS A 221 2.41 -6.10 -13.91
CA HIS A 221 3.54 -6.09 -12.99
C HIS A 221 3.15 -5.49 -11.64
N ALA A 222 3.30 -6.27 -10.56
CA ALA A 222 3.11 -5.79 -9.19
C ALA A 222 4.48 -5.42 -8.60
N PRO A 223 4.76 -4.13 -8.33
CA PRO A 223 6.09 -3.70 -7.89
C PRO A 223 6.42 -4.12 -6.45
N VAL A 224 5.46 -3.99 -5.53
CA VAL A 224 5.60 -4.24 -4.10
C VAL A 224 4.26 -4.66 -3.49
N GLY A 225 4.27 -5.06 -2.22
CA GLY A 225 3.06 -5.39 -1.47
C GLY A 225 2.63 -6.87 -1.57
N PRO A 226 1.48 -7.22 -0.98
CA PRO A 226 1.01 -8.60 -0.87
C PRO A 226 0.87 -9.30 -2.23
N THR A 227 0.32 -8.62 -3.24
CA THR A 227 0.21 -9.13 -4.61
C THR A 227 1.58 -9.54 -5.17
N ALA A 228 2.60 -8.69 -5.04
CA ALA A 228 3.95 -9.00 -5.49
C ALA A 228 4.54 -10.22 -4.73
N THR A 229 4.28 -10.32 -3.43
CA THR A 229 4.68 -11.48 -2.61
C THR A 229 4.01 -12.77 -3.08
N HIS A 230 2.69 -12.77 -3.33
CA HIS A 230 1.97 -13.94 -3.81
C HIS A 230 2.41 -14.37 -5.21
N LEU A 231 2.63 -13.43 -6.13
CA LEU A 231 3.18 -13.72 -7.46
C LEU A 231 4.58 -14.34 -7.36
N ALA A 232 5.45 -13.81 -6.49
CA ALA A 232 6.80 -14.35 -6.28
C ALA A 232 6.78 -15.77 -5.67
N GLN A 233 5.85 -16.05 -4.75
CA GLN A 233 5.65 -17.37 -4.16
C GLN A 233 5.04 -18.36 -5.14
N ALA A 234 4.11 -17.92 -6.01
CA ALA A 234 3.46 -18.77 -6.98
C ALA A 234 4.38 -19.15 -8.14
N LYS A 235 5.22 -18.21 -8.61
CA LYS A 235 6.11 -18.40 -9.76
C LYS A 235 6.88 -19.74 -9.79
N PRO A 236 7.67 -20.12 -8.75
CA PRO A 236 8.42 -21.39 -8.80
C PRO A 236 7.52 -22.63 -8.79
N LEU A 237 6.28 -22.53 -8.31
CA LEU A 237 5.30 -23.62 -8.34
C LEU A 237 4.69 -23.76 -9.74
N LEU A 238 4.40 -22.64 -10.42
CA LEU A 238 3.95 -22.63 -11.81
C LEU A 238 5.01 -23.20 -12.75
N GLU A 239 6.28 -22.82 -12.56
CA GLU A 239 7.40 -23.29 -13.38
C GLU A 239 7.57 -24.83 -13.30
N ARG A 240 7.30 -25.46 -12.15
CA ARG A 240 7.32 -26.93 -12.00
C ARG A 240 6.25 -27.63 -12.83
N GLU A 241 5.12 -26.98 -13.04
CA GLU A 241 4.04 -27.45 -13.91
C GLU A 241 4.23 -27.02 -15.38
N GLY A 242 5.41 -26.46 -15.72
CA GLY A 242 5.72 -25.97 -17.06
C GLY A 242 4.88 -24.75 -17.48
N ILE A 243 4.35 -23.99 -16.51
CA ILE A 243 3.59 -22.75 -16.74
C ILE A 243 4.51 -21.56 -16.54
N THR A 244 4.55 -20.65 -17.53
CA THR A 244 5.32 -19.41 -17.47
C THR A 244 4.43 -18.25 -17.07
N LEU A 245 4.84 -17.52 -16.02
CA LEU A 245 4.19 -16.31 -15.54
C LEU A 245 4.87 -15.05 -16.11
N HIS A 246 4.16 -14.33 -16.97
CA HIS A 246 4.55 -13.07 -17.56
C HIS A 246 4.00 -11.91 -16.76
N GLN A 247 4.88 -11.05 -16.26
CA GLN A 247 4.50 -9.78 -15.65
C GLN A 247 4.76 -8.66 -16.64
N GLN A 248 3.71 -7.97 -17.06
CA GLN A 248 3.78 -6.89 -18.04
C GLN A 248 3.67 -5.53 -17.35
N MET A 249 4.64 -4.65 -17.59
CA MET A 249 4.55 -3.26 -17.14
C MET A 249 3.58 -2.49 -18.03
N ARG A 250 2.72 -1.66 -17.44
CA ARG A 250 1.80 -0.79 -18.19
C ARG A 250 2.59 0.30 -18.91
N ALA A 251 2.09 0.77 -20.05
CA ALA A 251 2.72 1.86 -20.79
C ALA A 251 2.85 3.12 -19.92
N TYR A 252 1.80 3.43 -19.15
CA TYR A 252 1.82 4.50 -18.16
C TYR A 252 2.96 4.36 -17.16
N ASP A 253 3.17 3.17 -16.59
CA ASP A 253 4.24 2.91 -15.60
C ASP A 253 5.63 3.04 -16.24
N CYS A 254 5.84 2.44 -17.41
CA CYS A 254 7.07 2.54 -18.18
C CYS A 254 7.50 3.98 -18.46
N LEU A 255 6.55 4.87 -18.74
CA LEU A 255 6.80 6.28 -19.01
C LEU A 255 6.94 7.11 -17.74
N THR A 256 6.22 6.77 -16.68
CA THR A 256 6.12 7.57 -15.45
C THR A 256 7.25 7.27 -14.47
N TRP A 257 7.52 5.99 -14.20
CA TRP A 257 8.45 5.57 -13.15
C TRP A 257 9.89 6.09 -13.31
N PRO A 258 10.47 6.18 -14.54
CA PRO A 258 11.80 6.78 -14.72
C PRO A 258 11.91 8.23 -14.23
N HIS A 259 10.77 8.94 -14.12
CA HIS A 259 10.68 10.31 -13.65
C HIS A 259 10.33 10.44 -12.16
N ALA A 260 9.90 9.34 -11.51
CA ALA A 260 9.49 9.26 -10.11
C ALA A 260 10.65 9.01 -9.12
N ASN A 261 11.85 9.51 -9.43
CA ASN A 261 13.07 9.31 -8.61
C ASN A 261 13.34 10.44 -7.59
N LYS A 262 12.44 11.43 -7.49
CA LYS A 262 12.48 12.54 -6.52
C LYS A 262 11.04 12.94 -6.17
N GLY A 263 10.89 14.05 -5.43
CA GLY A 263 9.56 14.57 -5.07
C GLY A 263 8.67 14.91 -6.26
N PHE A 264 7.36 14.94 -5.99
CA PHE A 264 6.27 15.10 -6.96
C PHE A 264 6.48 16.19 -8.01
N PHE A 265 7.04 17.35 -7.63
CA PHE A 265 7.23 18.46 -8.58
C PHE A 265 8.17 18.15 -9.74
N LYS A 266 9.12 17.20 -9.58
CA LYS A 266 9.96 16.75 -10.69
C LYS A 266 9.14 15.93 -11.70
N LEU A 267 8.33 15.00 -11.19
CA LEU A 267 7.39 14.21 -11.99
C LEU A 267 6.36 15.10 -12.68
N LYS A 268 5.80 16.08 -11.96
CA LYS A 268 4.81 17.04 -12.47
C LYS A 268 5.26 17.74 -13.75
N LYS A 269 6.54 18.08 -13.87
CA LYS A 269 7.11 18.70 -15.08
C LYS A 269 7.11 17.78 -16.30
N GLN A 270 7.06 16.46 -16.10
CA GLN A 270 7.06 15.45 -17.15
C GLN A 270 5.65 15.05 -17.57
N ILE A 271 4.63 15.32 -16.75
CA ILE A 271 3.23 14.93 -17.01
C ILE A 271 2.76 15.31 -18.44
N PRO A 272 2.95 16.55 -18.95
CA PRO A 272 2.49 16.88 -20.29
C PRO A 272 3.14 16.03 -21.39
N LYS A 273 4.43 15.67 -21.22
CA LYS A 273 5.14 14.79 -22.15
C LYS A 273 4.63 13.36 -22.06
N ILE A 274 4.40 12.85 -20.86
CA ILE A 274 3.87 11.49 -20.62
C ILE A 274 2.48 11.36 -21.26
N LEU A 275 1.59 12.34 -21.03
CA LEU A 275 0.24 12.32 -21.62
C LEU A 275 0.28 12.34 -23.14
N ALA A 276 1.14 13.18 -23.75
CA ALA A 276 1.34 13.18 -25.19
C ALA A 276 1.87 11.85 -25.74
N GLN A 277 2.75 11.15 -25.00
CA GLN A 277 3.27 9.84 -25.40
C GLN A 277 2.22 8.72 -25.26
N LEU A 278 1.21 8.91 -24.41
CA LEU A 278 0.09 7.99 -24.21
C LEU A 278 -1.13 8.33 -25.10
N ASP A 279 -1.03 9.35 -25.95
CA ASP A 279 -2.15 9.89 -26.73
C ASP A 279 -3.36 10.30 -25.85
N LEU A 280 -3.07 10.77 -24.64
CA LEU A 280 -4.06 11.26 -23.69
C LEU A 280 -4.10 12.80 -23.73
N LYS A 281 -5.32 13.35 -23.66
CA LYS A 281 -5.50 14.79 -23.53
C LYS A 281 -5.05 15.27 -22.13
N PRO A 282 -4.37 16.42 -22.05
CA PRO A 282 -3.97 17.03 -20.78
C PRO A 282 -5.14 17.52 -19.92
#